data_AF-A0AA38Z3G6-F1
#
_entry.id   AF-A0AA38Z3G6-F1
#
_cell.length_a   1.000
_cell.length_b   1.000
_cell.length_c   1.000
_cell.angle_alpha   90.00
_cell.angle_beta   90.00
_cell.angle_gamma   90.00
#
_symmetry.space_group_name_H-M   'P 1'
#
loop_
_entity.id
_entity.type
_entity.pdbx_description
1 polymer ?
#
loop_
_entity_poly.entity_id
_entity_poly.type
_entity_poly.pdbx_seq_one_letter_code
_entity_poly.pdbx_strand_id
1 'polypeptide(L)'
;MLKLRLAGQAARLGVRNHLLEDATKRMTDCCVQGKLYTTYKYSPAVSSHTKAVLTLNSFEKGGDGGAPSEFVALSTGWYNKGSRCLNNITISARGRSMVAMVVDECDSTMGCDEDHDYQPPCPNNIVDASKAVWEALGVPLADWGELDIIWSDA
;
A
#
# COMPACT_ATOMS: atom_id res chain seq x y z
N MET A 1 -32.61 6.19 -13.91
CA MET A 1 -32.36 7.08 -15.06
C MET A 1 -31.50 8.25 -14.61
N LEU A 2 -30.22 8.29 -14.98
CA LEU A 2 -29.57 9.49 -15.55
C LEU A 2 -28.24 9.06 -16.16
N LYS A 3 -28.18 9.03 -17.50
CA LYS A 3 -26.92 8.96 -18.25
C LYS A 3 -26.36 10.38 -18.28
N LEU A 4 -25.10 10.57 -17.91
CA LEU A 4 -24.36 11.76 -18.34
C LEU A 4 -23.13 11.32 -19.13
N ARG A 5 -23.27 11.39 -20.46
CA ARG A 5 -22.15 11.51 -21.38
C ARG A 5 -21.77 12.98 -21.44
N LEU A 6 -20.52 13.32 -21.20
CA LEU A 6 -19.90 14.45 -21.89
C LEU A 6 -18.61 13.98 -22.55
N ALA A 7 -18.60 14.09 -23.87
CA ALA A 7 -17.42 14.00 -24.70
C ALA A 7 -16.80 15.40 -24.85
N GLY A 8 -15.46 15.45 -24.80
CA GLY A 8 -14.64 16.39 -25.55
C GLY A 8 -14.52 17.82 -25.01
N GLN A 9 -13.36 18.13 -24.43
CA GLN A 9 -12.60 19.35 -24.75
C GLN A 9 -11.16 19.21 -24.25
N ALA A 10 -10.24 18.95 -25.18
CA ALA A 10 -8.82 19.18 -24.97
C ALA A 10 -8.53 20.65 -25.33
N ALA A 11 -8.21 21.49 -24.34
CA ALA A 11 -7.30 22.63 -24.51
C ALA A 11 -6.97 23.32 -23.17
N ARG A 12 -5.68 23.28 -22.83
CA ARG A 12 -4.87 24.39 -22.28
C ARG A 12 -5.26 24.97 -20.92
N LEU A 13 -4.75 24.34 -19.86
CA LEU A 13 -4.06 25.02 -18.76
C LEU A 13 -3.06 24.02 -18.16
N GLY A 14 -1.79 24.40 -18.08
CA GLY A 14 -0.67 23.55 -17.68
C GLY A 14 -0.68 23.19 -16.19
N VAL A 15 -1.60 22.31 -15.78
CA VAL A 15 -1.56 21.63 -14.49
C VAL A 15 -1.11 20.19 -14.77
N ARG A 16 0.11 19.85 -14.34
CA ARG A 16 0.70 18.51 -14.53
C ARG A 16 -0.21 17.46 -13.87
N ASN A 17 -0.86 16.65 -14.71
CA ASN A 17 -1.15 15.19 -14.69
C ASN A 17 -1.06 14.32 -13.40
N HIS A 18 -0.96 14.87 -12.19
CA HIS A 18 -0.68 14.05 -11.01
C HIS A 18 -1.91 13.28 -10.51
N LEU A 19 -3.09 13.88 -10.61
CA LEU A 19 -4.37 13.22 -10.28
C LEU A 19 -4.74 12.10 -11.26
N LEU A 20 -4.14 12.08 -12.45
CA LEU A 20 -4.40 11.04 -13.45
C LEU A 20 -3.58 9.77 -13.18
N GLU A 21 -2.36 9.90 -12.65
CA GLU A 21 -1.49 8.76 -12.34
C GLU A 21 -1.96 7.97 -11.11
N ASP A 22 -2.40 8.65 -10.05
CA ASP A 22 -2.99 8.02 -8.86
C ASP A 22 -4.29 7.24 -9.20
N ALA A 23 -5.11 7.79 -10.12
CA ALA A 23 -6.31 7.11 -10.59
C ALA A 23 -6.02 5.94 -11.54
N THR A 24 -4.88 5.97 -12.25
CA THR A 24 -4.51 4.91 -13.19
C THR A 24 -3.94 3.69 -12.47
N LYS A 25 -3.18 3.87 -11.36
CA LYS A 25 -2.71 2.76 -10.52
C LYS A 25 -3.87 1.98 -9.89
N ARG A 26 -4.94 2.67 -9.45
CA ARG A 26 -6.14 2.03 -8.89
C ARG A 26 -6.94 1.19 -9.89
N MET A 27 -6.80 1.44 -11.20
CA MET A 27 -7.65 0.81 -12.21
C MET A 27 -7.04 -0.47 -12.84
N THR A 28 -5.81 -0.84 -12.45
CA THR A 28 -5.10 -2.03 -12.95
C THR A 28 -5.07 -3.23 -12.01
N ASP A 29 -5.54 -3.09 -10.77
CA ASP A 29 -5.37 -4.11 -9.72
C ASP A 29 -6.62 -4.99 -9.51
N CYS A 30 -7.62 -4.97 -10.39
CA CYS A 30 -8.75 -5.89 -10.26
C CYS A 30 -8.35 -7.33 -10.59
N CYS A 31 -8.97 -8.29 -9.90
CA CYS A 31 -8.83 -9.70 -10.24
C CYS A 31 -9.33 -10.00 -11.65
N VAL A 32 -8.54 -10.80 -12.38
CA VAL A 32 -8.86 -11.23 -13.73
C VAL A 32 -9.66 -12.52 -13.68
N GLN A 33 -10.82 -12.53 -14.32
CA GLN A 33 -11.68 -13.71 -14.37
C GLN A 33 -10.92 -14.93 -14.92
N GLY A 34 -10.96 -16.04 -14.18
CA GLY A 34 -10.29 -17.28 -14.55
C GLY A 34 -8.79 -17.34 -14.21
N LYS A 35 -8.18 -16.25 -13.72
CA LYS A 35 -6.83 -16.26 -13.18
C LYS A 35 -6.85 -16.78 -11.74
N LEU A 36 -5.94 -17.68 -11.42
CA LEU A 36 -5.70 -18.12 -10.04
C LEU A 36 -4.72 -17.16 -9.36
N TYR A 37 -5.03 -16.80 -8.13
CA TYR A 37 -4.19 -15.96 -7.27
C TYR A 37 -3.73 -16.78 -6.07
N THR A 38 -2.47 -16.59 -5.68
CA THR A 38 -1.89 -17.31 -4.56
C THR A 38 -2.28 -16.64 -3.25
N THR A 39 -2.66 -17.44 -2.26
CA THR A 39 -2.91 -16.98 -0.90
C THR A 39 -1.87 -17.54 0.06
N TYR A 40 -1.65 -16.82 1.16
CA TYR A 40 -0.65 -17.13 2.16
C TYR A 40 -1.23 -16.93 3.55
N LYS A 41 -0.96 -17.89 4.44
CA LYS A 41 -1.24 -17.76 5.87
C LYS A 41 -0.01 -17.30 6.67
N TYR A 42 1.16 -17.40 6.04
CA TYR A 42 2.45 -17.18 6.69
C TYR A 42 3.30 -16.26 5.84
N SER A 43 4.07 -15.43 6.54
CA SER A 43 5.07 -14.53 5.97
C SER A 43 6.48 -15.09 6.22
N PRO A 44 7.52 -14.60 5.51
CA PRO A 44 8.91 -14.95 5.81
C PRO A 44 9.28 -14.71 7.27
N ALA A 45 10.30 -15.40 7.77
CA ALA A 45 10.71 -15.26 9.16
C ALA A 45 11.13 -13.81 9.51
N VAL A 46 10.63 -13.31 10.63
CA VAL A 46 10.99 -11.99 11.16
C VAL A 46 12.36 -12.07 11.83
N SER A 47 13.20 -11.07 11.59
CA SER A 47 14.52 -10.89 12.19
C SER A 47 14.82 -9.39 12.38
N SER A 48 16.01 -9.06 12.88
CA SER A 48 16.50 -7.67 12.89
C SER A 48 16.74 -7.09 11.49
N HIS A 49 16.69 -7.92 10.43
CA HIS A 49 16.92 -7.52 9.04
C HIS A 49 15.86 -8.17 8.12
N THR A 50 14.58 -8.04 8.46
CA THR A 50 13.49 -8.66 7.69
C THR A 50 13.36 -7.95 6.34
N LYS A 51 13.57 -8.68 5.25
CA LYS A 51 13.39 -8.15 3.90
C LYS A 51 11.91 -8.10 3.54
N ALA A 52 11.47 -6.99 2.99
CA ALA A 52 10.10 -6.79 2.53
C ALA A 52 10.05 -5.90 1.30
N VAL A 53 8.88 -5.88 0.66
CA VAL A 53 8.54 -4.89 -0.36
C VAL A 53 7.62 -3.85 0.28
N LEU A 54 8.01 -2.59 0.20
CA LEU A 54 7.20 -1.46 0.59
C LEU A 54 6.26 -1.12 -0.57
N THR A 55 4.96 -1.07 -0.30
CA THR A 55 3.94 -0.60 -1.25
C THR A 55 3.29 0.69 -0.76
N LEU A 56 2.58 1.38 -1.65
CA LEU A 56 1.88 2.63 -1.32
C LEU A 56 0.40 2.35 -1.08
N ASN A 57 -0.05 2.60 0.16
CA ASN A 57 -1.45 2.56 0.55
C ASN A 57 -2.00 3.96 0.86
N SER A 58 -3.31 4.11 0.69
CA SER A 58 -4.07 5.28 1.12
C SER A 58 -4.92 4.92 2.34
N PHE A 59 -4.45 5.22 3.55
CA PHE A 59 -5.15 4.95 4.82
C PHE A 59 -6.29 5.92 5.15
N GLU A 60 -6.76 6.72 4.19
CA GLU A 60 -7.77 7.75 4.43
C GLU A 60 -9.19 7.26 4.17
N LYS A 61 -10.09 7.48 5.14
CA LYS A 61 -11.53 7.35 4.94
C LYS A 61 -12.05 8.58 4.19
N GLY A 62 -12.17 8.50 2.87
CA GLY A 62 -12.85 9.52 2.05
C GLY A 62 -12.02 10.73 1.61
N GLY A 63 -10.70 10.71 1.79
CA GLY A 63 -9.79 11.75 1.30
C GLY A 63 -9.68 12.97 2.22
N ASP A 64 -8.42 13.30 2.56
CA ASP A 64 -7.92 14.48 3.28
C ASP A 64 -8.48 14.64 4.71
N GLY A 65 -7.93 13.92 5.69
CA GLY A 65 -8.56 13.88 7.02
C GLY A 65 -7.78 13.31 8.20
N GLY A 66 -6.50 13.67 8.36
CA GLY A 66 -5.72 13.45 9.58
C GLY A 66 -4.29 13.97 9.44
N ALA A 67 -3.63 14.37 10.52
CA ALA A 67 -2.22 14.76 10.47
C ALA A 67 -1.39 13.66 9.77
N PRO A 68 -0.33 14.00 9.01
CA PRO A 68 0.49 13.00 8.32
C PRO A 68 1.00 12.00 9.35
N SER A 69 0.42 10.81 9.33
CA SER A 69 0.77 9.77 10.28
C SER A 69 1.49 8.66 9.52
N GLU A 70 2.64 8.30 10.04
CA GLU A 70 3.52 7.27 9.50
C GLU A 70 2.93 5.90 9.86
N PHE A 71 1.93 5.48 9.09
CA PHE A 71 1.18 4.25 9.29
C PHE A 71 1.51 3.21 8.23
N VAL A 72 1.48 1.94 8.66
CA VAL A 72 1.66 0.79 7.78
C VAL A 72 0.67 -0.32 8.10
N ALA A 73 0.40 -1.15 7.10
CA ALA A 73 -0.19 -2.46 7.23
C ALA A 73 0.89 -3.53 6.98
N LEU A 74 0.76 -4.68 7.63
CA LEU A 74 1.68 -5.81 7.44
C LEU A 74 0.95 -6.98 6.81
N SER A 75 1.61 -7.73 5.92
CA SER A 75 1.08 -9.02 5.46
C SER A 75 0.63 -9.89 6.63
N THR A 76 -0.45 -10.66 6.45
CA THR A 76 -1.11 -11.49 7.48
C THR A 76 -0.15 -12.19 8.46
N GLY A 77 0.87 -12.87 7.93
CA GLY A 77 1.81 -13.61 8.77
C GLY A 77 2.65 -12.73 9.69
N TRP A 78 3.00 -11.52 9.25
CA TRP A 78 3.72 -10.53 10.07
C TRP A 78 2.79 -9.76 11.00
N TYR A 79 1.58 -9.41 10.56
CA TYR A 79 0.57 -8.80 11.42
C TYR A 79 0.24 -9.70 12.62
N ASN A 80 0.26 -11.01 12.40
CA ASN A 80 0.18 -12.04 13.42
C ASN A 80 -1.00 -11.81 14.37
N LYS A 81 -2.21 -11.77 13.78
CA LYS A 81 -3.49 -11.60 14.50
C LYS A 81 -3.51 -10.35 15.39
N GLY A 82 -2.94 -9.25 14.91
CA GLY A 82 -2.89 -7.98 15.63
C GLY A 82 -1.84 -7.90 16.73
N SER A 83 -0.97 -8.90 16.91
CA SER A 83 0.11 -8.83 17.91
C SER A 83 1.07 -7.65 17.69
N ARG A 84 1.16 -7.14 16.46
CA ARG A 84 1.92 -5.94 16.10
C ARG A 84 1.07 -4.68 15.96
N CYS A 85 -0.26 -4.77 16.08
CA CYS A 85 -1.14 -3.61 15.96
C CYS A 85 -0.79 -2.58 17.05
N LEU A 86 -0.71 -1.31 16.67
CA LEU A 86 -0.28 -0.17 17.49
C LEU A 86 1.16 -0.28 18.03
N ASN A 87 1.95 -1.24 17.54
CA ASN A 87 3.40 -1.29 17.78
C ASN A 87 4.14 -0.62 16.63
N ASN A 88 5.36 -0.19 16.94
CA ASN A 88 6.22 0.48 15.98
C ASN A 88 7.16 -0.52 15.31
N ILE A 89 7.46 -0.27 14.04
CA ILE A 89 8.54 -0.92 13.29
C ILE A 89 9.52 0.12 12.78
N THR A 90 10.78 -0.25 12.68
CA THR A 90 11.78 0.56 11.97
C THR A 90 11.86 0.09 10.53
N ILE A 91 11.64 0.99 9.58
CA ILE A 91 11.74 0.75 8.14
C ILE A 91 13.01 1.42 7.64
N SER A 92 13.82 0.68 6.88
CA SER A 92 15.08 1.16 6.31
C SER A 92 15.13 0.93 4.81
N ALA A 93 15.44 1.99 4.07
CA ALA A 93 15.57 1.98 2.62
C ALA A 93 16.58 3.04 2.17
N ARG A 94 17.41 2.74 1.16
CA ARG A 94 18.33 3.70 0.52
C ARG A 94 19.22 4.49 1.52
N GLY A 95 19.64 3.85 2.61
CA GLY A 95 20.48 4.45 3.65
C GLY A 95 19.75 5.40 4.61
N ARG A 96 18.42 5.44 4.59
CA ARG A 96 17.57 6.17 5.53
C ARG A 96 16.70 5.20 6.31
N SER A 97 16.34 5.59 7.53
CA SER A 97 15.47 4.82 8.40
C SER A 97 14.43 5.72 9.04
N MET A 98 13.25 5.18 9.33
CA MET A 98 12.15 5.87 10.00
C MET A 98 11.33 4.87 10.82
N VAL A 99 10.53 5.36 11.78
CA VAL A 99 9.70 4.52 12.66
C VAL A 99 8.23 4.69 12.32
N ALA A 100 7.55 3.61 11.89
CA ALA A 100 6.14 3.64 11.52
C ALA A 100 5.31 2.81 12.49
N MET A 101 4.07 3.21 12.73
CA MET A 101 3.13 2.43 13.53
C MET A 101 2.32 1.49 12.64
N VAL A 102 2.22 0.23 13.04
CA VAL A 102 1.36 -0.75 12.39
C VAL A 102 -0.08 -0.51 12.81
N VAL A 103 -0.98 -0.28 11.87
CA VAL A 103 -2.40 0.01 12.17
C VAL A 103 -3.37 -0.97 11.52
N ASP A 104 -2.90 -1.79 10.58
CA ASP A 104 -3.77 -2.67 9.79
C ASP A 104 -3.07 -3.94 9.30
N GLU A 105 -3.86 -4.83 8.73
CA GLU A 105 -3.44 -6.04 8.05
C GLU A 105 -3.53 -5.87 6.52
N CYS A 106 -2.48 -6.26 5.80
CA CYS A 106 -2.57 -6.51 4.36
C CYS A 106 -2.96 -7.98 4.16
N ASP A 107 -4.25 -8.25 3.96
CA ASP A 107 -4.79 -9.63 3.97
C ASP A 107 -4.24 -10.42 2.78
N SER A 108 -3.44 -11.44 3.09
CA SER A 108 -2.83 -12.34 2.12
C SER A 108 -3.59 -13.67 2.00
N THR A 109 -4.65 -13.87 2.76
CA THR A 109 -5.40 -15.12 2.86
C THR A 109 -6.60 -15.18 1.91
N MET A 110 -7.12 -14.02 1.51
CA MET A 110 -8.31 -13.88 0.68
C MET A 110 -8.29 -12.59 -0.14
N GLY A 111 -9.23 -12.48 -1.08
CA GLY A 111 -9.32 -11.44 -2.10
C GLY A 111 -10.16 -11.91 -3.28
N CYS A 112 -10.32 -11.05 -4.28
CA CYS A 112 -11.16 -11.29 -5.46
C CYS A 112 -12.65 -11.51 -5.14
N ASP A 113 -13.14 -10.92 -4.05
CA ASP A 113 -14.54 -10.95 -3.63
C ASP A 113 -15.06 -9.54 -3.35
N GLU A 114 -16.35 -9.43 -2.99
CA GLU A 114 -17.01 -8.15 -2.73
C GLU A 114 -16.41 -7.39 -1.54
N ASP A 115 -15.97 -8.11 -0.50
CA ASP A 115 -15.41 -7.51 0.71
C ASP A 115 -14.03 -6.88 0.46
N HIS A 116 -13.33 -7.32 -0.60
CA HIS A 116 -12.01 -6.83 -1.00
C HIS A 116 -12.04 -5.96 -2.27
N ASP A 117 -13.19 -5.40 -2.66
CA ASP A 117 -13.36 -4.61 -3.89
C ASP A 117 -12.84 -5.34 -5.16
N TYR A 118 -12.89 -6.67 -5.15
CA TYR A 118 -12.31 -7.56 -6.17
C TYR A 118 -10.81 -7.35 -6.43
N GLN A 119 -10.06 -6.83 -5.46
CA GLN A 119 -8.60 -6.77 -5.48
C GLN A 119 -7.99 -8.14 -5.13
N PRO A 120 -6.82 -8.50 -5.66
CA PRO A 120 -6.18 -9.77 -5.36
C PRO A 120 -5.71 -9.83 -3.90
N PRO A 121 -5.52 -11.04 -3.36
CA PRO A 121 -4.87 -11.22 -2.07
C PRO A 121 -3.50 -10.54 -2.04
N CYS A 122 -3.17 -9.93 -0.90
CA CYS A 122 -1.88 -9.30 -0.67
C CYS A 122 -0.74 -10.34 -0.74
N PRO A 123 0.44 -10.01 -1.28
CA PRO A 123 1.62 -10.85 -1.12
C PRO A 123 2.02 -11.00 0.36
N ASN A 124 2.80 -12.03 0.69
CA ASN A 124 3.11 -12.36 2.09
C ASN A 124 4.35 -11.68 2.67
N ASN A 125 4.96 -10.75 1.93
CA ASN A 125 6.18 -10.04 2.29
C ASN A 125 6.05 -8.52 2.11
N ILE A 126 4.85 -7.98 2.33
CA ILE A 126 4.50 -6.58 2.14
C ILE A 126 4.49 -5.81 3.46
N VAL A 127 5.06 -4.60 3.39
CA VAL A 127 4.77 -3.49 4.30
C VAL A 127 4.03 -2.45 3.47
N ASP A 128 2.72 -2.33 3.67
CA ASP A 128 1.90 -1.44 2.86
C ASP A 128 1.76 -0.10 3.57
N ALA A 129 2.28 0.97 2.98
CA ALA A 129 2.68 2.15 3.73
C ALA A 129 2.02 3.45 3.26
N SER A 130 1.77 4.34 4.22
CA SER A 130 1.18 5.65 3.93
C SER A 130 2.13 6.52 3.12
N LYS A 131 1.56 7.50 2.42
CA LYS A 131 2.32 8.54 1.71
C LYS A 131 3.43 9.16 2.57
N ALA A 132 3.14 9.42 3.85
CA ALA A 132 4.08 10.01 4.79
C ALA A 132 5.33 9.14 5.01
N VAL A 133 5.20 7.81 5.03
CA VAL A 133 6.33 6.87 5.14
C VAL A 133 7.27 7.01 3.93
N TRP A 134 6.70 7.07 2.73
CA TRP A 134 7.48 7.23 1.50
C TRP A 134 8.24 8.57 1.45
N GLU A 135 7.59 9.65 1.90
CA GLU A 135 8.21 10.97 2.03
C GLU A 135 9.30 11.00 3.10
N ALA A 136 9.07 10.38 4.26
CA ALA A 136 10.04 10.30 5.35
C ALA A 136 11.31 9.52 4.94
N LEU A 137 11.15 8.43 4.18
CA LEU A 137 12.25 7.71 3.56
C LEU A 137 12.94 8.52 2.45
N GLY A 138 12.34 9.63 1.97
CA GLY A 138 12.89 10.51 0.93
C GLY A 138 13.02 9.82 -0.41
N VAL A 139 12.10 8.90 -0.69
CA VAL A 139 12.03 8.23 -1.99
C VAL A 139 11.48 9.24 -3.00
N PRO A 140 12.18 9.52 -4.12
CA PRO A 140 11.65 10.37 -5.17
C PRO A 140 10.33 9.81 -5.69
N LEU A 141 9.36 10.68 -5.94
CA LEU A 141 8.02 10.31 -6.40
C LEU A 141 8.00 9.44 -7.67
N ALA A 142 8.98 9.63 -8.55
CA ALA A 142 9.15 8.81 -9.76
C ALA A 142 9.48 7.34 -9.47
N ASP A 143 9.93 7.03 -8.25
CA ASP A 143 10.30 5.69 -7.80
C ASP A 143 9.24 5.11 -6.85
N TRP A 144 8.06 5.73 -6.74
CA TRP A 144 6.98 5.22 -5.90
C TRP A 144 6.23 4.10 -6.62
N GLY A 145 5.79 3.11 -5.83
CA GLY A 145 5.10 1.94 -6.34
C GLY A 145 5.44 0.72 -5.50
N GLU A 146 6.66 0.23 -5.70
CA GLU A 146 7.28 -0.87 -4.96
C GLU A 146 8.74 -0.53 -4.66
N LEU A 147 9.17 -0.80 -3.43
CA LEU A 147 10.55 -0.56 -3.01
C LEU A 147 11.03 -1.67 -2.08
N ASP A 148 12.18 -2.26 -2.39
CA ASP A 148 12.83 -3.19 -1.47
C ASP A 148 13.30 -2.47 -0.20
N ILE A 149 12.91 -3.01 0.95
CA ILE A 149 13.22 -2.46 2.27
C ILE A 149 13.73 -3.55 3.23
N ILE A 150 14.29 -3.08 4.34
CA ILE A 150 14.52 -3.87 5.53
C ILE A 150 13.65 -3.30 6.64
N TRP A 151 12.99 -4.16 7.41
CA TRP A 151 12.29 -3.75 8.63
C TRP A 151 12.62 -4.64 9.83
N SER A 152 12.42 -4.08 11.01
CA SER A 152 12.49 -4.77 12.30
C SER A 152 11.43 -4.22 13.25
N ASP A 153 11.04 -5.02 14.25
CA ASP A 153 10.34 -4.48 15.42
C ASP A 153 11.21 -3.36 16.07
N ALA A 154 10.58 -2.28 16.54
CA ALA A 154 11.26 -1.11 17.12
C ALA A 154 11.53 -1.25 18.62
#